data_AF-A0A0H4R0J7-F1
#
_entry.id   AF-A0A0H4R0J7-F1
#
_cell.length_a   1.000
_cell.length_b   1.000
_cell.length_c   1.000
_cell.angle_alpha   90.00
_cell.angle_beta   90.00
_cell.angle_gamma   90.00
#
_symmetry.space_group_name_H-M   'P 1'
#
loop_
_entity.id
_entity.type
_entity.pdbx_description
1 polymer ?
#
loop_
_entity_poly.entity_id
_entity_poly.type
_entity_poly.pdbx_seq_one_letter_code
_entity_poly.pdbx_strand_id
1 'polypeptide(L)'
;MKKSIKYAGIAAATLLTVAPIAAPSLSGVANLPTATQTAKATYGPAASEDAYNAFDSTFKDYNNATQADFLYGATFAGFESQNRFPYGATKYLNGILRPLHPQYQSPLNDLDTTAALNEIVFLVVPANGESTSDWKQEMTAAAEHGGKVSYRIVGLSLQEVKEHALWSNQELVKYFGAYQLNGHALDKTVTAKTAVQQDEIHAMNVNFDTPLDGFVGENKADFRSNGKYPVVIKDNKGNKVDPEDVTSTFFNGLDLATLINGSELPKQGVVTQKMTIKFNRNEYRGLFANMQQITINGKVYSGGLLSKILDKVNNSITVTRQINVTLDNYTDTKVNGVVTTPVVNMGDKNISTNLYDGKGNVIAGRGLGQGTDWFTDIKRVNNNSGEVMYRVSTNEWVKAKDVLFAAKDTDNGDGDGNTSDGAGLTGIEALPDHSVVTLAGPKGFLYPLYHKDGSKSDRYLAGPSEWLADKKAKDADGKVYYRVSTDEWVLTGDGVTLG
;
A
#
# COMPACT_ATOMS: atom_id res chain seq x y z
N MET A 1 -13.02 43.96 -47.41
CA MET A 1 -11.70 43.46 -47.85
C MET A 1 -11.30 42.38 -46.85
N LYS A 2 -11.50 41.06 -47.09
CA LYS A 2 -10.62 40.12 -47.85
C LYS A 2 -9.15 40.29 -47.41
N LYS A 3 -8.42 39.37 -46.77
CA LYS A 3 -8.35 37.88 -46.71
C LYS A 3 -7.49 37.51 -45.46
N SER A 4 -7.86 36.62 -44.51
CA SER A 4 -7.70 35.14 -44.49
C SER A 4 -6.23 34.66 -44.67
N ILE A 5 -5.62 33.68 -43.97
CA ILE A 5 -6.05 32.55 -43.13
C ILE A 5 -4.78 31.80 -42.62
N LYS A 6 -4.85 31.25 -41.39
CA LYS A 6 -4.45 29.90 -40.87
C LYS A 6 -3.09 29.19 -41.14
N TYR A 7 -2.55 28.69 -40.01
CA TYR A 7 -2.12 27.32 -39.64
C TYR A 7 -1.09 26.47 -40.42
N ALA A 8 -0.48 25.59 -39.58
CA ALA A 8 0.21 24.32 -39.82
C ALA A 8 1.70 24.46 -40.17
N GLY A 9 2.67 23.77 -39.54
CA GLY A 9 2.63 22.50 -38.83
C GLY A 9 3.12 21.38 -39.75
N ILE A 10 4.07 20.57 -39.23
CA ILE A 10 4.43 19.19 -39.63
C ILE A 10 5.75 18.99 -40.43
N ALA A 11 6.74 18.46 -39.68
CA ALA A 11 7.54 17.23 -39.85
C ALA A 11 8.47 16.95 -41.06
N ALA A 12 9.62 16.35 -40.67
CA ALA A 12 10.32 15.19 -41.27
C ALA A 12 10.96 15.36 -42.67
N ALA A 13 12.09 14.75 -43.05
CA ALA A 13 13.20 14.00 -42.46
C ALA A 13 14.15 13.65 -43.64
N THR A 14 15.40 13.23 -43.34
CA THR A 14 16.36 12.52 -44.24
C THR A 14 17.05 13.38 -45.32
N LEU A 15 18.34 13.19 -45.71
CA LEU A 15 19.10 11.95 -45.85
C LEU A 15 20.63 12.23 -46.01
N LEU A 16 21.44 11.37 -45.37
CA LEU A 16 22.80 10.87 -45.66
C LEU A 16 23.87 11.73 -46.39
N THR A 17 25.01 11.92 -45.72
CA THR A 17 26.34 11.62 -46.31
C THR A 17 27.21 10.89 -45.29
N VAL A 18 27.83 9.79 -45.74
CA VAL A 18 28.45 8.72 -44.94
C VAL A 18 29.97 8.81 -45.03
N ALA A 19 30.65 8.84 -43.87
CA ALA A 19 31.97 8.24 -43.50
C ALA A 19 33.25 8.57 -44.32
N PRO A 20 34.50 8.51 -43.76
CA PRO A 20 35.05 7.50 -42.82
C PRO A 20 35.67 8.09 -41.53
N ILE A 21 35.44 7.54 -40.34
CA ILE A 21 36.09 6.37 -39.70
C ILE A 21 37.63 6.31 -39.91
N ALA A 22 38.37 6.78 -38.91
CA ALA A 22 39.65 6.18 -38.52
C ALA A 22 39.90 6.46 -37.03
N ALA A 23 39.45 5.53 -36.18
CA ALA A 23 40.05 5.34 -34.86
C ALA A 23 40.85 4.03 -34.93
N PRO A 24 42.16 4.04 -34.60
CA PRO A 24 42.83 2.84 -34.14
C PRO A 24 42.45 2.60 -32.68
N SER A 25 41.85 1.44 -32.41
CA SER A 25 41.69 0.87 -31.07
C SER A 25 42.93 0.06 -30.68
N LEU A 26 43.25 0.16 -29.39
CA LEU A 26 44.10 -0.67 -28.52
C LEU A 26 44.69 -1.99 -29.07
N SER A 27 45.95 -2.24 -28.74
CA SER A 27 46.39 -3.46 -28.04
C SER A 27 47.76 -3.24 -27.39
N GLY A 28 47.82 -3.49 -26.09
CA GLY A 28 48.99 -3.23 -25.26
C GLY A 28 50.13 -4.25 -25.44
N VAL A 29 51.32 -3.81 -25.07
CA VAL A 29 52.25 -4.65 -24.32
C VAL A 29 52.54 -3.90 -23.04
N ALA A 30 52.27 -4.60 -21.94
CA ALA A 30 52.46 -4.16 -20.57
C ALA A 30 53.88 -3.65 -20.32
N ASN A 31 53.97 -2.52 -19.63
CA ASN A 31 54.99 -2.24 -18.62
C ASN A 31 54.45 -1.12 -17.70
N LEU A 32 54.07 -1.47 -16.50
CA LEU A 32 53.89 -0.60 -15.33
C LEU A 32 54.69 -1.26 -14.18
N PRO A 33 55.06 -0.54 -13.11
CA PRO A 33 55.49 0.86 -13.00
C PRO A 33 56.71 1.03 -12.05
N THR A 34 57.47 2.13 -12.09
CA THR A 34 58.10 2.69 -10.85
C THR A 34 58.63 4.12 -11.03
N ALA A 35 58.16 5.04 -10.16
CA ALA A 35 58.89 6.16 -9.52
C ALA A 35 59.69 7.18 -10.39
N THR A 36 59.69 8.50 -10.20
CA THR A 36 59.04 9.49 -9.34
C THR A 36 59.43 10.84 -9.96
N GLN A 37 58.49 11.73 -10.31
CA GLN A 37 58.83 13.15 -10.51
C GLN A 37 57.99 13.99 -9.56
N THR A 38 58.52 14.18 -8.36
CA THR A 38 58.08 15.22 -7.43
C THR A 38 58.77 16.52 -7.84
N ALA A 39 58.00 17.53 -8.22
CA ALA A 39 58.48 18.90 -8.12
C ALA A 39 58.72 19.19 -6.63
N LYS A 40 59.98 19.25 -6.21
CA LYS A 40 60.34 19.77 -4.88
C LYS A 40 60.27 21.29 -4.95
N ALA A 41 59.25 21.87 -4.31
CA ALA A 41 59.31 23.27 -3.91
C ALA A 41 60.45 23.40 -2.88
N THR A 42 61.41 24.28 -3.14
CA THR A 42 62.41 24.67 -2.15
C THR A 42 61.70 25.56 -1.12
N TYR A 43 61.56 25.08 0.11
CA TYR A 43 60.86 25.79 1.19
C TYR A 43 61.75 26.91 1.74
N GLY A 44 61.21 28.13 1.85
CA GLY A 44 61.79 29.20 2.66
C GLY A 44 61.37 29.10 4.14
N PRO A 45 62.02 29.82 5.06
CA PRO A 45 61.59 29.91 6.46
C PRO A 45 60.17 30.50 6.52
N ALA A 46 59.30 29.89 7.32
CA ALA A 46 57.92 30.34 7.48
C ALA A 46 57.87 31.49 8.50
N ALA A 47 57.15 32.57 8.17
CA ALA A 47 56.94 33.68 9.10
C ALA A 47 55.77 33.40 10.06
N SER A 48 55.72 34.08 11.21
CA SER A 48 54.55 34.08 12.13
C SER A 48 53.24 34.46 11.42
N GLU A 49 53.33 35.32 10.41
CA GLU A 49 52.25 35.69 9.49
C GLU A 49 51.74 34.49 8.68
N ASP A 50 52.61 33.59 8.24
CA ASP A 50 52.22 32.38 7.51
C ASP A 50 51.53 31.36 8.43
N ALA A 51 51.88 31.34 9.73
CA ALA A 51 51.18 30.55 10.74
C ALA A 51 49.79 31.14 11.03
N TYR A 52 49.65 32.46 11.16
CA TYR A 52 48.32 33.08 11.31
C TYR A 52 47.44 32.87 10.06
N ASN A 53 47.97 33.10 8.85
CA ASN A 53 47.22 32.90 7.60
C ASN A 53 46.84 31.43 7.38
N ALA A 54 47.69 30.49 7.80
CA ALA A 54 47.34 29.09 7.81
C ALA A 54 46.24 28.81 8.87
N PHE A 55 46.23 29.50 10.02
CA PHE A 55 45.22 29.30 11.08
C PHE A 55 43.89 29.79 10.52
N ASP A 56 43.88 31.01 10.00
CA ASP A 56 42.70 31.60 9.39
C ASP A 56 42.13 30.74 8.24
N SER A 57 42.99 30.19 7.38
CA SER A 57 42.56 29.38 6.23
C SER A 57 42.13 27.94 6.57
N THR A 58 42.63 27.34 7.66
CA THR A 58 42.26 25.96 8.04
C THR A 58 40.85 25.86 8.62
N PHE A 59 40.28 26.98 9.08
CA PHE A 59 38.95 27.06 9.69
C PHE A 59 37.91 27.78 8.82
N LYS A 60 38.09 27.82 7.49
CA LYS A 60 37.05 28.33 6.58
C LYS A 60 35.82 27.44 6.65
N ASP A 61 34.71 28.03 7.09
CA ASP A 61 33.35 27.49 7.27
C ASP A 61 33.18 26.01 6.91
N TYR A 62 32.95 25.17 7.92
CA TYR A 62 32.45 23.81 7.76
C TYR A 62 30.96 23.82 7.35
N ASN A 63 30.67 24.42 6.20
CA ASN A 63 29.34 24.43 5.59
C ASN A 63 28.93 23.06 5.01
N ASN A 64 29.81 22.03 5.09
CA ASN A 64 29.65 20.71 4.48
C ASN A 64 29.96 19.52 5.43
N ALA A 65 29.92 19.70 6.74
CA ALA A 65 30.19 18.61 7.69
C ALA A 65 29.06 17.55 7.69
N THR A 66 29.42 16.27 7.82
CA THR A 66 28.47 15.15 7.76
C THR A 66 27.79 14.90 9.12
N GLN A 67 26.69 14.15 9.13
CA GLN A 67 26.02 13.75 10.38
C GLN A 67 26.94 12.94 11.31
N ALA A 68 27.79 12.09 10.73
CA ALA A 68 28.76 11.31 11.48
C ALA A 68 29.80 12.22 12.19
N ASP A 69 30.20 13.33 11.56
CA ASP A 69 31.13 14.30 12.14
C ASP A 69 30.52 15.00 13.37
N PHE A 70 29.22 15.32 13.31
CA PHE A 70 28.51 15.96 14.43
C PHE A 70 28.21 15.00 15.58
N LEU A 71 27.73 13.78 15.28
CA LEU A 71 27.44 12.78 16.31
C LEU A 71 28.72 12.33 17.02
N TYR A 72 29.80 12.14 16.27
CA TYR A 72 31.11 11.87 16.84
C TYR A 72 31.63 13.06 17.65
N GLY A 73 31.50 14.30 17.16
CA GLY A 73 31.86 15.52 17.90
C GLY A 73 31.13 15.68 19.24
N ALA A 74 29.81 15.45 19.26
CA ALA A 74 28.98 15.48 20.47
C ALA A 74 29.38 14.40 21.48
N THR A 75 29.70 13.20 21.02
CA THR A 75 30.14 12.08 21.87
C THR A 75 31.58 12.28 22.37
N PHE A 76 32.47 12.81 21.53
CA PHE A 76 33.89 13.08 21.84
C PHE A 76 34.09 14.22 22.83
N ALA A 77 33.26 15.27 22.77
CA ALA A 77 33.21 16.31 23.79
C ALA A 77 32.80 15.76 25.19
N GLY A 78 32.36 14.50 25.27
CA GLY A 78 32.14 13.75 26.51
C GLY A 78 33.36 12.98 27.03
N PHE A 79 34.37 12.71 26.20
CA PHE A 79 35.55 11.91 26.56
C PHE A 79 36.79 12.75 26.93
N GLU A 80 36.94 13.95 26.36
CA GLU A 80 37.94 14.95 26.79
C GLU A 80 37.29 15.87 27.82
N SER A 81 37.64 15.71 29.10
CA SER A 81 36.92 16.37 30.22
C SER A 81 36.99 17.90 30.18
N GLN A 82 37.92 18.48 29.41
CA GLN A 82 38.12 19.93 29.32
C GLN A 82 38.26 20.48 27.90
N ASN A 83 38.23 19.68 26.82
CA ASN A 83 38.38 20.18 25.43
C ASN A 83 39.58 21.14 25.24
N ARG A 84 40.76 20.79 25.76
CA ARG A 84 42.00 21.60 25.72
C ARG A 84 43.05 20.88 24.88
N PHE A 85 43.56 21.51 23.83
CA PHE A 85 44.39 20.82 22.84
C PHE A 85 45.79 21.45 22.68
N PRO A 86 46.88 20.72 23.00
CA PRO A 86 48.23 21.16 22.67
C PRO A 86 48.53 20.91 21.17
N TYR A 87 49.44 21.71 20.62
CA TYR A 87 49.84 21.67 19.21
C TYR A 87 50.20 20.28 18.65
N GLY A 88 50.86 19.42 19.45
CA GLY A 88 51.33 18.10 19.05
C GLY A 88 50.30 16.95 19.10
N ALA A 89 49.04 17.19 19.47
CA ALA A 89 47.99 16.17 19.54
C ALA A 89 47.51 15.75 18.13
N THR A 90 48.41 15.16 17.34
CA THR A 90 48.33 15.08 15.88
C THR A 90 47.45 13.95 15.33
N LYS A 91 46.50 13.35 16.09
CA LYS A 91 45.84 12.12 15.57
C LYS A 91 44.35 11.89 15.76
N TYR A 92 43.56 12.76 16.38
CA TYR A 92 42.12 12.49 16.47
C TYR A 92 41.30 13.77 16.27
N LEU A 93 41.13 14.14 15.00
CA LEU A 93 40.52 15.41 14.61
C LEU A 93 39.41 15.16 13.59
N ASN A 94 38.21 14.98 14.14
CA ASN A 94 36.94 14.63 13.49
C ASN A 94 36.37 15.78 12.67
N GLY A 95 37.13 16.31 11.70
CA GLY A 95 36.61 17.25 10.71
C GLY A 95 35.95 18.52 11.26
N ILE A 96 36.20 18.93 12.51
CA ILE A 96 35.66 20.17 13.12
C ILE A 96 36.80 21.08 13.59
N LEU A 97 37.93 20.48 13.97
CA LEU A 97 39.20 21.15 14.21
C LEU A 97 40.24 20.54 13.28
N ARG A 98 40.96 21.36 12.51
CA ARG A 98 42.23 20.95 11.88
C ARG A 98 43.21 22.07 12.18
N PRO A 99 44.32 21.84 12.89
CA PRO A 99 45.39 22.82 12.94
C PRO A 99 46.18 22.74 11.64
N LEU A 100 46.24 23.89 10.97
CA LEU A 100 47.39 24.48 10.28
C LEU A 100 48.18 23.61 9.27
N HIS A 101 48.16 24.08 8.02
CA HIS A 101 48.81 23.61 6.77
C HIS A 101 49.83 22.45 6.87
N PRO A 102 49.83 21.46 5.93
CA PRO A 102 50.74 20.30 5.94
C PRO A 102 52.24 20.59 6.11
N GLN A 103 52.71 21.80 5.77
CA GLN A 103 54.09 22.23 6.01
C GLN A 103 54.43 22.42 7.50
N TYR A 104 53.46 22.51 8.40
CA TYR A 104 53.66 22.64 9.86
C TYR A 104 53.41 21.34 10.62
N GLN A 105 53.18 20.24 9.91
CA GLN A 105 53.04 18.89 10.49
C GLN A 105 54.32 18.06 10.28
N SER A 106 55.32 18.62 9.60
CA SER A 106 56.61 18.00 9.37
C SER A 106 57.53 18.24 10.57
N PRO A 107 58.11 17.20 11.20
CA PRO A 107 59.10 17.35 12.29
C PRO A 107 60.44 17.96 11.85
N LEU A 108 60.53 18.47 10.61
CA LEU A 108 61.74 19.02 10.00
C LEU A 108 61.67 20.53 9.73
N ASN A 109 60.63 21.23 10.20
CA ASN A 109 60.45 22.66 9.93
C ASN A 109 60.73 23.55 11.15
N ASP A 110 61.28 24.73 10.84
CA ASP A 110 61.78 25.84 11.67
C ASP A 110 61.56 25.74 13.20
N LEU A 111 62.66 25.63 13.96
CA LEU A 111 62.67 25.45 15.42
C LEU A 111 61.85 26.53 16.15
N ASP A 112 61.89 27.77 15.65
CA ASP A 112 61.28 28.94 16.31
C ASP A 112 59.74 28.92 16.21
N THR A 113 59.18 28.46 15.08
CA THR A 113 57.72 28.37 14.91
C THR A 113 57.13 27.21 15.70
N THR A 114 57.85 26.08 15.76
CA THR A 114 57.45 24.91 16.56
C THR A 114 57.54 25.23 18.06
N ALA A 115 58.54 26.00 18.49
CA ALA A 115 58.64 26.51 19.86
C ALA A 115 57.44 27.40 20.23
N ALA A 116 57.09 28.38 19.39
CA ALA A 116 55.95 29.26 19.62
C ALA A 116 54.60 28.51 19.67
N LEU A 117 54.40 27.52 18.79
CA LEU A 117 53.15 26.73 18.77
C LEU A 117 53.04 25.76 19.96
N ASN A 118 54.17 25.28 20.50
CA ASN A 118 54.18 24.47 21.72
C ASN A 118 53.80 25.27 22.99
N GLU A 119 53.75 26.60 22.92
CA GLU A 119 53.30 27.47 24.01
C GLU A 119 51.80 27.76 23.96
N ILE A 120 51.05 27.17 23.03
CA ILE A 120 49.62 27.49 22.82
C ILE A 120 48.75 26.27 23.11
N VAL A 121 47.64 26.52 23.80
CA VAL A 121 46.54 25.56 23.97
C VAL A 121 45.30 26.11 23.30
N PHE A 122 44.72 25.34 22.39
CA PHE A 122 43.45 25.69 21.78
C PHE A 122 42.29 25.17 22.63
N LEU A 123 41.37 26.08 22.94
CA LEU A 123 40.13 25.82 23.64
C LEU A 123 38.96 25.92 22.67
N VAL A 124 37.99 25.02 22.80
CA VAL A 124 36.68 25.17 22.15
C VAL A 124 35.65 25.60 23.19
N VAL A 125 34.94 26.69 22.89
CA VAL A 125 33.86 27.23 23.72
C VAL A 125 32.62 27.54 22.89
N PRO A 126 31.42 27.55 23.48
CA PRO A 126 30.22 27.98 22.78
C PRO A 126 30.31 29.43 22.30
N ALA A 127 29.75 29.73 21.12
CA ALA A 127 29.91 31.05 20.50
C ALA A 127 29.04 32.15 21.12
N ASN A 128 27.91 31.80 21.74
CA ASN A 128 26.87 32.69 22.24
C ASN A 128 26.91 32.87 23.78
N GLY A 129 27.90 32.30 24.47
CA GLY A 129 27.99 32.35 25.94
C GLY A 129 27.05 31.39 26.68
N GLU A 130 26.39 30.46 25.98
CA GLU A 130 25.64 29.37 26.60
C GLU A 130 26.56 28.39 27.34
N SER A 131 25.99 27.51 28.16
CA SER A 131 26.78 26.49 28.86
C SER A 131 27.32 25.43 27.87
N THR A 132 28.46 24.82 28.19
CA THR A 132 29.00 23.71 27.38
C THR A 132 28.00 22.55 27.25
N SER A 133 27.09 22.38 28.21
CA SER A 133 26.03 21.37 28.16
C SER A 133 24.97 21.69 27.12
N ASP A 134 24.51 22.94 27.07
CA ASP A 134 23.47 23.37 26.12
C ASP A 134 24.01 23.33 24.70
N TRP A 135 25.23 23.82 24.49
CA TRP A 135 25.93 23.72 23.21
C TRP A 135 26.06 22.28 22.70
N LYS A 136 26.34 21.33 23.60
CA LYS A 136 26.39 19.90 23.24
C LYS A 136 25.03 19.37 22.80
N GLN A 137 23.95 19.79 23.45
CA GLN A 137 22.59 19.43 23.04
C GLN A 137 22.27 20.00 21.66
N GLU A 138 22.68 21.24 21.38
CA GLU A 138 22.54 21.83 20.04
C GLU A 138 23.34 21.07 18.98
N MET A 139 24.57 20.63 19.30
CA MET A 139 25.38 19.77 18.40
C MET A 139 24.66 18.45 18.09
N THR A 140 24.13 17.76 19.11
CA THR A 140 23.38 16.51 18.92
C THR A 140 22.10 16.74 18.12
N ALA A 141 21.34 17.79 18.43
CA ALA A 141 20.12 18.13 17.70
C ALA A 141 20.42 18.46 16.22
N ALA A 142 21.50 19.19 15.94
CA ALA A 142 21.93 19.45 14.57
C ALA A 142 22.41 18.19 13.84
N ALA A 143 23.00 17.22 14.56
CA ALA A 143 23.36 15.91 14.00
C ALA A 143 22.12 15.12 13.57
N GLU A 144 21.09 15.08 14.43
CA GLU A 144 19.89 14.26 14.27
C GLU A 144 18.86 14.88 13.32
N HIS A 145 18.76 16.21 13.30
CA HIS A 145 17.67 16.92 12.63
C HIS A 145 18.13 17.88 11.53
N GLY A 146 19.44 18.03 11.32
CA GLY A 146 19.98 19.05 10.44
C GLY A 146 19.93 20.44 11.10
N GLY A 147 20.91 21.30 10.82
CA GLY A 147 20.97 22.60 11.47
C GLY A 147 22.29 23.33 11.30
N LYS A 148 22.43 24.41 12.05
CA LYS A 148 23.67 25.19 12.17
C LYS A 148 24.02 25.30 13.64
N VAL A 149 25.28 25.05 13.97
CA VAL A 149 25.82 25.29 15.31
C VAL A 149 27.07 26.14 15.18
N SER A 150 27.20 27.14 16.05
CA SER A 150 28.38 28.00 16.10
C SER A 150 29.19 27.72 17.35
N TYR A 151 30.51 27.71 17.22
CA TYR A 151 31.45 27.58 18.32
C TYR A 151 32.63 28.50 18.10
N ARG A 152 33.35 28.84 19.17
CA ARG A 152 34.57 29.63 19.14
C ARG A 152 35.77 28.76 19.46
N ILE A 153 36.85 28.99 18.72
CA ILE A 153 38.16 28.40 18.96
C ILE A 153 39.06 29.53 19.42
N VAL A 154 39.64 29.39 20.62
CA VAL A 154 40.50 30.39 21.23
C VAL A 154 41.83 29.75 21.60
N GLY A 155 42.93 30.26 21.06
CA GLY A 155 44.29 29.91 21.47
C GLY A 155 44.68 30.73 22.69
N LEU A 156 45.04 30.07 23.79
CA LEU A 156 45.58 30.71 25.01
C LEU A 156 47.01 30.23 25.27
N SER A 157 47.73 30.93 26.14
CA SER A 157 49.03 30.46 26.60
C SER A 157 48.88 29.14 27.36
N LEU A 158 49.73 28.17 27.03
CA LEU A 158 49.85 26.90 27.73
C LEU A 158 50.14 27.12 29.22
N GLN A 159 50.90 28.15 29.56
CA GLN A 159 51.22 28.47 30.96
C GLN A 159 49.98 28.94 31.72
N GLU A 160 49.21 29.87 31.16
CA GLU A 160 47.98 30.38 31.76
C GLU A 160 46.95 29.26 31.99
N VAL A 161 46.81 28.37 31.00
CA VAL A 161 45.89 27.23 31.08
C VAL A 161 46.35 26.19 32.11
N LYS A 162 47.67 25.97 32.25
CA LYS A 162 48.24 25.08 33.27
C LYS A 162 48.04 25.60 34.68
N GLU A 163 48.28 26.88 34.91
CA GLU A 163 48.10 27.52 36.21
C GLU A 163 46.63 27.55 36.65
N HIS A 164 45.71 27.49 35.68
CA HIS A 164 44.26 27.48 35.88
C HIS A 164 43.62 26.17 35.41
N ALA A 165 44.27 25.05 35.73
CA ALA A 165 43.85 23.71 35.32
C ALA A 165 42.41 23.34 35.73
N LEU A 166 41.90 23.92 36.83
CA LEU A 166 40.55 23.63 37.34
C LEU A 166 39.44 24.52 36.76
N TRP A 167 39.78 25.57 36.03
CA TRP A 167 38.79 26.49 35.46
C TRP A 167 38.08 25.86 34.26
N SER A 168 36.82 26.21 34.07
CA SER A 168 36.12 25.91 32.82
C SER A 168 36.74 26.68 31.66
N ASN A 169 36.58 26.18 30.43
CA ASN A 169 37.07 26.91 29.25
C ASN A 169 36.42 28.29 29.10
N GLN A 170 35.17 28.44 29.55
CA GLN A 170 34.46 29.71 29.56
C GLN A 170 35.07 30.71 30.54
N GLU A 171 35.51 30.26 31.73
CA GLU A 171 36.24 31.10 32.67
C GLU A 171 37.59 31.51 32.10
N LEU A 172 38.33 30.58 31.50
CA LEU A 172 39.62 30.88 30.86
C LEU A 172 39.48 31.94 29.76
N VAL A 173 38.55 31.76 28.82
CA VAL A 173 38.33 32.70 27.71
C VAL A 173 37.73 34.03 28.18
N LYS A 174 37.08 34.06 29.34
CA LYS A 174 36.54 35.30 29.93
C LYS A 174 37.65 36.17 30.54
N TYR A 175 38.64 35.55 31.18
CA TYR A 175 39.66 36.27 31.95
C TYR A 175 40.99 36.44 31.22
N PHE A 176 41.31 35.57 30.26
CA PHE A 176 42.53 35.65 29.45
C PHE A 176 42.21 36.10 28.03
N GLY A 177 43.04 37.01 27.50
CA GLY A 177 42.98 37.42 26.10
C GLY A 177 43.55 36.32 25.20
N ALA A 178 43.04 36.23 23.97
CA ALA A 178 43.57 35.29 22.98
C ALA A 178 45.06 35.59 22.68
N TYR A 179 45.85 34.53 22.56
CA TYR A 179 47.26 34.58 22.20
C TYR A 179 47.42 35.32 20.87
N GLN A 180 48.41 36.21 20.79
CA GLN A 180 48.65 37.06 19.62
C GLN A 180 49.79 36.47 18.78
N LEU A 181 49.50 36.06 17.54
CA LEU A 181 50.54 35.74 16.54
C LEU A 181 50.64 36.89 15.54
N ASN A 182 51.81 37.51 15.47
CA ASN A 182 52.07 38.68 14.60
C ASN A 182 51.06 39.83 14.77
N GLY A 183 50.58 40.06 16.00
CA GLY A 183 49.56 41.09 16.29
C GLY A 183 48.12 40.67 15.95
N HIS A 184 47.90 39.42 15.57
CA HIS A 184 46.58 38.86 15.33
C HIS A 184 46.17 37.89 16.44
N ALA A 185 44.96 38.09 16.96
CA ALA A 185 44.36 37.24 17.98
C ALA A 185 44.01 35.86 17.41
N LEU A 186 44.43 34.80 18.10
CA LEU A 186 43.98 33.43 17.83
C LEU A 186 42.58 33.20 18.43
N ASP A 187 41.59 33.88 17.89
CA ASP A 187 40.19 33.77 18.29
C ASP A 187 39.29 33.76 17.05
N LYS A 188 38.55 32.68 16.85
CA LYS A 188 37.70 32.52 15.67
C LYS A 188 36.38 31.84 16.00
N THR A 189 35.29 32.48 15.60
CA THR A 189 33.97 31.85 15.55
C THR A 189 33.84 31.04 14.26
N VAL A 190 33.41 29.79 14.39
CA VAL A 190 33.14 28.86 13.28
C VAL A 190 31.67 28.46 13.34
N THR A 191 31.00 28.45 12.18
CA THR A 191 29.66 27.87 12.04
C THR A 191 29.76 26.57 11.27
N ALA A 192 29.34 25.46 11.89
CA ALA A 192 29.20 24.17 11.23
C ALA A 192 27.73 23.98 10.82
N LYS A 193 27.51 23.54 9.58
CA LYS A 193 26.17 23.28 9.03
C LYS A 193 26.05 21.81 8.64
N THR A 194 25.05 21.11 9.19
CA THR A 194 24.64 19.80 8.70
C THR A 194 23.50 19.97 7.69
N ALA A 195 23.72 19.52 6.47
CA ALA A 195 22.64 19.25 5.53
C ALA A 195 22.37 17.75 5.59
N VAL A 196 21.28 17.35 6.24
CA VAL A 196 20.80 15.98 6.11
C VAL A 196 20.05 15.93 4.79
N GLN A 197 20.48 15.11 3.83
CA GLN A 197 19.49 14.50 2.93
C GLN A 197 18.68 13.56 3.82
N GLN A 198 17.72 14.13 4.54
CA GLN A 198 16.73 13.31 5.19
C GLN A 198 15.93 12.80 4.00
N ASP A 199 15.87 11.47 3.84
CA ASP A 199 14.78 10.90 3.06
C ASP A 199 13.49 11.24 3.82
N GLU A 200 13.03 12.49 3.69
CA GLU A 200 11.85 13.00 4.33
C GLU A 200 10.67 12.23 3.76
N ILE A 201 9.91 11.63 4.65
CA ILE A 201 8.64 11.04 4.26
C ILE A 201 7.68 12.21 4.00
N HIS A 202 7.61 12.66 2.75
CA HIS A 202 6.84 13.83 2.34
C HIS A 202 5.59 13.47 1.53
N ALA A 203 5.37 12.18 1.29
CA ALA A 203 4.17 11.69 0.59
C ALA A 203 3.61 10.40 1.20
N MET A 204 2.31 10.20 0.98
CA MET A 204 1.55 9.03 1.46
C MET A 204 0.60 8.52 0.37
N ASN A 205 0.43 7.21 0.30
CA ASN A 205 -0.51 6.53 -0.58
C ASN A 205 -1.60 5.83 0.25
N VAL A 206 -2.85 6.21 0.03
CA VAL A 206 -4.05 5.66 0.67
C VAL A 206 -4.85 4.92 -0.39
N ASN A 207 -5.06 3.62 -0.21
CA ASN A 207 -5.81 2.78 -1.13
C ASN A 207 -6.96 2.06 -0.43
N PHE A 208 -8.12 2.00 -1.08
CA PHE A 208 -9.30 1.32 -0.59
C PHE A 208 -10.29 1.03 -1.73
N ASP A 209 -11.07 -0.03 -1.60
CA ASP A 209 -12.09 -0.38 -2.60
C ASP A 209 -13.23 0.64 -2.63
N THR A 210 -13.61 1.04 -3.84
CA THR A 210 -14.75 1.92 -4.12
C THR A 210 -15.14 1.83 -5.60
N PRO A 211 -16.44 1.75 -5.96
CA PRO A 211 -17.57 1.58 -5.04
C PRO A 211 -17.61 0.16 -4.44
N LEU A 212 -18.19 0.05 -3.25
CA LEU A 212 -18.57 -1.23 -2.65
C LEU A 212 -20.01 -1.60 -3.02
N ASP A 213 -20.34 -2.87 -2.92
CA ASP A 213 -21.72 -3.34 -2.97
C ASP A 213 -22.26 -3.50 -1.54
N GLY A 214 -23.51 -3.11 -1.33
CA GLY A 214 -24.25 -3.33 -0.09
C GLY A 214 -25.76 -3.45 -0.33
N PHE A 215 -26.54 -3.74 0.72
CA PHE A 215 -27.99 -3.92 0.59
C PHE A 215 -28.81 -3.18 1.65
N VAL A 216 -30.10 -2.93 1.38
CA VAL A 216 -31.00 -2.30 2.34
C VAL A 216 -31.16 -3.18 3.59
N GLY A 217 -30.91 -2.59 4.77
CA GLY A 217 -30.88 -3.29 6.06
C GLY A 217 -29.49 -3.79 6.47
N GLU A 218 -28.47 -3.68 5.61
CA GLU A 218 -27.11 -4.09 5.99
C GLU A 218 -26.52 -3.19 7.07
N ASN A 219 -25.82 -3.78 8.04
CA ASN A 219 -25.27 -3.04 9.16
C ASN A 219 -24.08 -2.17 8.70
N LYS A 220 -24.10 -0.88 9.04
CA LYS A 220 -23.01 0.05 8.69
C LYS A 220 -21.67 -0.32 9.34
N ALA A 221 -21.67 -1.15 10.39
CA ALA A 221 -20.45 -1.65 11.01
C ALA A 221 -19.61 -2.51 10.05
N ASP A 222 -20.24 -3.22 9.12
CA ASP A 222 -19.56 -4.12 8.18
C ASP A 222 -18.64 -3.37 7.18
N PHE A 223 -18.92 -2.07 7.00
CA PHE A 223 -18.17 -1.17 6.12
C PHE A 223 -17.03 -0.39 6.82
N ARG A 224 -16.88 -0.55 8.14
CA ARG A 224 -15.82 0.12 8.90
C ARG A 224 -14.44 -0.50 8.63
N SER A 225 -13.39 0.19 9.03
CA SER A 225 -11.98 -0.18 8.77
C SER A 225 -11.55 -1.54 9.32
N ASN A 226 -12.18 -1.99 10.41
CA ASN A 226 -11.99 -3.31 11.03
C ASN A 226 -12.93 -4.39 10.45
N GLY A 227 -13.77 -4.02 9.47
CA GLY A 227 -14.71 -4.90 8.79
C GLY A 227 -14.12 -5.51 7.53
N LYS A 228 -15.00 -5.80 6.56
CA LYS A 228 -14.66 -6.55 5.34
C LYS A 228 -13.82 -5.74 4.33
N TYR A 229 -13.76 -4.42 4.48
CA TYR A 229 -13.22 -3.50 3.47
C TYR A 229 -12.14 -2.57 4.05
N PRO A 230 -10.90 -3.05 4.23
CA PRO A 230 -9.84 -2.30 4.89
C PRO A 230 -9.35 -1.10 4.05
N VAL A 231 -8.63 -0.20 4.70
CA VAL A 231 -7.87 0.89 4.07
C VAL A 231 -6.39 0.58 4.21
N VAL A 232 -5.66 0.60 3.09
CA VAL A 232 -4.21 0.35 3.05
C VAL A 232 -3.48 1.66 2.92
N ILE A 233 -2.55 1.93 3.84
CA ILE A 233 -1.80 3.18 3.87
C ILE A 233 -0.31 2.88 3.84
N LYS A 234 0.39 3.51 2.91
CA LYS A 234 1.85 3.41 2.78
C LYS A 234 2.48 4.79 2.67
N ASP A 235 3.72 4.89 3.09
CA ASP A 235 4.53 6.09 2.89
C ASP A 235 5.16 6.15 1.49
N ASN A 236 5.93 7.21 1.20
CA ASN A 236 6.63 7.38 -0.08
C ASN A 236 7.74 6.34 -0.33
N LYS A 237 8.14 5.58 0.69
CA LYS A 237 9.12 4.48 0.60
C LYS A 237 8.44 3.11 0.50
N GLY A 238 7.11 3.06 0.59
CA GLY A 238 6.32 1.84 0.57
C GLY A 238 6.18 1.16 1.93
N ASN A 239 6.67 1.75 3.02
CA ASN A 239 6.46 1.23 4.36
C ASN A 239 4.99 1.38 4.76
N LYS A 240 4.49 0.45 5.58
CA LYS A 240 3.14 0.51 6.13
C LYS A 240 3.01 1.66 7.13
N VAL A 241 1.89 2.37 7.09
CA VAL A 241 1.52 3.40 8.06
C VAL A 241 0.23 2.96 8.73
N ASP A 242 0.24 2.83 10.05
CA ASP A 242 -0.93 2.38 10.80
C ASP A 242 -1.72 3.59 11.37
N PRO A 243 -3.04 3.66 11.16
CA PRO A 243 -3.85 4.72 11.76
C PRO A 243 -4.04 4.47 13.26
N GLU A 244 -4.17 5.56 14.03
CA GLU A 244 -4.60 5.52 15.43
C GLU A 244 -6.09 5.16 15.51
N ASP A 245 -6.90 5.77 14.64
CA ASP A 245 -8.34 5.56 14.58
C ASP A 245 -8.88 5.84 13.17
N VAL A 246 -9.98 5.16 12.79
CA VAL A 246 -10.70 5.43 11.55
C VAL A 246 -12.19 5.52 11.86
N THR A 247 -12.71 6.74 11.88
CA THR A 247 -14.13 6.99 12.10
C THR A 247 -14.87 7.06 10.78
N SER A 248 -16.12 6.58 10.75
CA SER A 248 -16.96 6.55 9.55
C SER A 248 -18.29 7.25 9.77
N THR A 249 -18.67 8.08 8.81
CA THR A 249 -19.98 8.76 8.77
C THR A 249 -20.63 8.49 7.41
N PHE A 250 -21.93 8.20 7.39
CA PHE A 250 -22.62 7.73 6.19
C PHE A 250 -23.68 8.73 5.74
N PHE A 251 -23.74 8.99 4.44
CA PHE A 251 -24.63 9.97 3.84
C PHE A 251 -25.41 9.35 2.69
N ASN A 252 -26.68 9.73 2.53
CA ASN A 252 -27.45 9.40 1.35
C ASN A 252 -26.93 10.22 0.15
N GLY A 253 -26.73 9.58 -0.99
CA GLY A 253 -26.26 10.22 -2.21
C GLY A 253 -24.76 10.56 -2.17
N LEU A 254 -24.37 11.50 -3.03
CA LEU A 254 -22.98 11.91 -3.26
C LEU A 254 -22.57 13.22 -2.57
N ASP A 255 -23.54 13.98 -2.05
CA ASP A 255 -23.36 15.39 -1.68
C ASP A 255 -22.98 15.64 -0.21
N LEU A 256 -22.76 14.58 0.58
CA LEU A 256 -22.46 14.65 2.02
C LEU A 256 -23.46 15.50 2.83
N ALA A 257 -24.66 15.77 2.30
CA ALA A 257 -25.62 16.67 2.93
C ALA A 257 -26.60 15.91 3.84
N THR A 258 -27.01 14.70 3.44
CA THR A 258 -28.06 13.95 4.12
C THR A 258 -27.46 12.82 4.97
N LEU A 259 -27.29 13.05 6.27
CA LEU A 259 -26.74 12.08 7.21
C LEU A 259 -27.67 10.86 7.43
N ILE A 260 -27.08 9.68 7.53
CA ILE A 260 -27.77 8.43 7.89
C ILE A 260 -27.50 8.13 9.38
N ASN A 261 -28.50 8.37 10.25
CA ASN A 261 -28.38 8.18 11.70
C ASN A 261 -28.60 6.73 12.16
N GLY A 262 -29.44 5.95 11.48
CA GLY A 262 -29.73 4.55 11.84
C GLY A 262 -28.51 3.64 11.71
N SER A 263 -28.49 2.48 12.37
CA SER A 263 -27.38 1.52 12.32
C SER A 263 -27.19 0.83 10.97
N GLU A 264 -28.21 0.87 10.11
CA GLU A 264 -28.28 0.14 8.84
C GLU A 264 -28.37 1.06 7.62
N LEU A 265 -28.13 0.50 6.43
CA LEU A 265 -28.36 1.16 5.15
C LEU A 265 -29.87 1.27 4.86
N PRO A 266 -30.44 2.48 4.71
CA PRO A 266 -31.89 2.66 4.83
C PRO A 266 -32.67 2.44 3.52
N LYS A 267 -32.04 2.62 2.35
CA LYS A 267 -32.71 2.55 1.05
C LYS A 267 -31.75 2.27 -0.08
N GLN A 268 -32.30 1.78 -1.20
CA GLN A 268 -31.58 1.58 -2.44
C GLN A 268 -31.00 2.90 -2.97
N GLY A 269 -29.83 2.82 -3.60
CA GLY A 269 -29.15 3.95 -4.23
C GLY A 269 -27.69 4.04 -3.80
N VAL A 270 -27.07 5.20 -4.01
CA VAL A 270 -25.68 5.43 -3.60
C VAL A 270 -25.64 5.99 -2.20
N VAL A 271 -24.81 5.39 -1.35
CA VAL A 271 -24.44 5.91 -0.03
C VAL A 271 -22.97 6.32 -0.08
N THR A 272 -22.66 7.50 0.47
CA THR A 272 -21.27 7.94 0.65
C THR A 272 -20.84 7.72 2.09
N GLN A 273 -19.80 6.91 2.28
CA GLN A 273 -19.08 6.78 3.54
C GLN A 273 -17.93 7.79 3.56
N LYS A 274 -18.01 8.79 4.43
CA LYS A 274 -16.89 9.68 4.78
C LYS A 274 -16.08 9.01 5.87
N MET A 275 -14.80 8.76 5.61
CA MET A 275 -13.85 8.19 6.57
C MET A 275 -12.87 9.27 7.01
N THR A 276 -12.74 9.46 8.33
CA THR A 276 -11.70 10.31 8.91
C THR A 276 -10.67 9.40 9.56
N ILE A 277 -9.48 9.36 8.96
CA ILE A 277 -8.34 8.54 9.37
C ILE A 277 -7.43 9.42 10.22
N LYS A 278 -7.29 9.09 11.50
CA LYS A 278 -6.45 9.82 12.45
C LYS A 278 -5.15 9.07 12.68
N PHE A 279 -4.05 9.79 12.79
CA PHE A 279 -2.72 9.22 13.00
C PHE A 279 -2.13 9.70 14.32
N ASN A 280 -1.34 8.83 14.96
CA ASN A 280 -0.65 9.20 16.18
C ASN A 280 0.36 10.32 15.90
N ARG A 281 0.19 11.46 16.59
CA ARG A 281 1.03 12.65 16.39
C ARG A 281 2.50 12.40 16.75
N ASN A 282 2.77 11.61 17.78
CA ASN A 282 4.12 11.37 18.25
C ASN A 282 4.88 10.43 17.32
N GLU A 283 4.21 9.40 16.83
CA GLU A 283 4.77 8.41 15.91
C GLU A 283 5.01 9.00 14.51
N TYR A 284 4.05 9.77 13.99
CA TYR A 284 4.08 10.28 12.61
C TYR A 284 4.36 11.78 12.51
N ARG A 285 5.00 12.39 13.52
CA ARG A 285 5.26 13.85 13.57
C ARG A 285 5.97 14.37 12.32
N GLY A 286 7.03 13.68 11.90
CA GLY A 286 7.84 14.08 10.73
C GLY A 286 7.07 13.95 9.42
N LEU A 287 6.31 12.85 9.27
CA LEU A 287 5.47 12.58 8.11
C LEU A 287 4.47 13.71 7.84
N PHE A 288 3.76 14.17 8.87
CA PHE A 288 2.70 15.17 8.71
C PHE A 288 3.19 16.61 8.70
N ALA A 289 4.28 16.92 9.41
CA ALA A 289 4.92 18.22 9.35
C ALA A 289 5.35 18.56 7.91
N ASN A 290 5.97 17.58 7.24
CA ASN A 290 6.57 17.75 5.93
C ASN A 290 5.72 17.15 4.78
N MET A 291 4.46 16.79 5.05
CA MET A 291 3.56 16.24 4.03
C MET A 291 3.32 17.25 2.90
N GLN A 292 3.70 16.87 1.68
CA GLN A 292 3.54 17.66 0.46
C GLN A 292 2.51 17.05 -0.49
N GLN A 293 2.29 15.73 -0.40
CA GLN A 293 1.41 15.01 -1.31
C GLN A 293 0.74 13.81 -0.64
N ILE A 294 -0.55 13.61 -0.93
CA ILE A 294 -1.24 12.35 -0.64
C ILE A 294 -1.85 11.84 -1.94
N THR A 295 -1.67 10.55 -2.21
CA THR A 295 -2.33 9.86 -3.32
C THR A 295 -3.46 9.01 -2.78
N ILE A 296 -4.69 9.21 -3.26
CA ILE A 296 -5.86 8.39 -2.89
C ILE A 296 -6.31 7.59 -4.11
N ASN A 297 -6.24 6.26 -4.05
CA ASN A 297 -6.60 5.37 -5.18
C ASN A 297 -5.98 5.82 -6.52
N GLY A 298 -4.69 6.16 -6.50
CA GLY A 298 -3.95 6.68 -7.67
C GLY A 298 -4.16 8.16 -8.00
N LYS A 299 -5.10 8.86 -7.36
CA LYS A 299 -5.33 10.29 -7.57
C LYS A 299 -4.48 11.14 -6.63
N VAL A 300 -3.73 12.08 -7.20
CA VAL A 300 -2.80 12.95 -6.45
C VAL A 300 -3.50 14.19 -5.88
N TYR A 301 -3.19 14.49 -4.62
CA TYR A 301 -3.56 15.70 -3.89
C TYR A 301 -2.29 16.36 -3.36
N SER A 302 -1.95 17.54 -3.89
CA SER A 302 -0.74 18.29 -3.52
C SER A 302 -1.01 19.79 -3.52
N GLY A 303 -0.08 20.58 -2.97
CA GLY A 303 -0.20 22.03 -2.87
C GLY A 303 -1.51 22.46 -2.19
N GLY A 304 -2.23 23.42 -2.78
CA GLY A 304 -3.51 23.90 -2.23
C GLY A 304 -4.64 22.87 -2.21
N LEU A 305 -4.55 21.76 -2.95
CA LEU A 305 -5.55 20.68 -2.91
C LEU A 305 -5.34 19.74 -1.74
N LEU A 306 -4.13 19.71 -1.16
CA LEU A 306 -3.81 18.87 -0.02
C LEU A 306 -4.67 19.23 1.21
N SER A 307 -4.91 20.52 1.45
CA SER A 307 -5.73 21.00 2.57
C SER A 307 -7.21 20.61 2.49
N LYS A 308 -7.69 20.13 1.34
CA LYS A 308 -9.06 19.61 1.20
C LYS A 308 -9.26 18.24 1.85
N ILE A 309 -8.17 17.49 2.01
CA ILE A 309 -8.20 16.13 2.55
C ILE A 309 -7.37 16.00 3.83
N LEU A 310 -6.33 16.81 3.99
CA LEU A 310 -5.42 16.76 5.13
C LEU A 310 -5.75 17.86 6.15
N ASP A 311 -6.02 17.44 7.37
CA ASP A 311 -6.09 18.30 8.53
C ASP A 311 -4.79 18.16 9.35
N LYS A 312 -3.87 19.11 9.15
CA LYS A 312 -2.58 19.15 9.87
C LYS A 312 -2.76 19.39 11.37
N VAL A 313 -3.82 20.09 11.78
CA VAL A 313 -4.06 20.42 13.19
C VAL A 313 -4.50 19.19 13.95
N ASN A 314 -5.34 18.36 13.35
CA ASN A 314 -5.84 17.13 13.98
C ASN A 314 -5.08 15.86 13.59
N ASN A 315 -4.05 16.00 12.75
CA ASN A 315 -3.24 14.89 12.23
C ASN A 315 -4.10 13.81 11.56
N SER A 316 -5.02 14.24 10.70
CA SER A 316 -6.01 13.36 10.09
C SER A 316 -6.20 13.60 8.60
N ILE A 317 -6.65 12.56 7.90
CA ILE A 317 -6.99 12.59 6.49
C ILE A 317 -8.46 12.22 6.34
N THR A 318 -9.19 12.96 5.52
CA THR A 318 -10.57 12.66 5.13
C THR A 318 -10.62 12.07 3.73
N VAL A 319 -11.25 10.91 3.61
CA VAL A 319 -11.51 10.25 2.32
C VAL A 319 -12.99 9.87 2.22
N THR A 320 -13.48 9.63 1.00
CA THR A 320 -14.84 9.17 0.75
C THR A 320 -14.86 7.89 -0.06
N ARG A 321 -15.77 7.00 0.29
CA ARG A 321 -16.03 5.73 -0.38
C ARG A 321 -17.51 5.67 -0.77
N GLN A 322 -17.81 5.16 -1.95
CA GLN A 322 -19.18 4.92 -2.40
C GLN A 322 -19.62 3.51 -2.07
N ILE A 323 -20.88 3.35 -1.69
CA ILE A 323 -21.55 2.07 -1.47
C ILE A 323 -22.80 2.07 -2.36
N ASN A 324 -22.87 1.13 -3.28
CA ASN A 324 -24.03 0.89 -4.13
C ASN A 324 -24.98 -0.03 -3.38
N VAL A 325 -26.06 0.54 -2.85
CA VAL A 325 -27.06 -0.16 -2.06
C VAL A 325 -28.14 -0.73 -2.98
N THR A 326 -28.29 -2.05 -2.99
CA THR A 326 -29.33 -2.77 -3.72
C THR A 326 -30.48 -3.15 -2.81
N LEU A 327 -31.64 -3.48 -3.39
CA LEU A 327 -32.71 -4.15 -2.65
C LEU A 327 -32.40 -5.62 -2.41
N ASP A 328 -31.50 -6.20 -3.20
CA ASP A 328 -31.21 -7.62 -3.10
C ASP A 328 -30.16 -7.91 -2.03
N ASN A 329 -30.49 -8.84 -1.14
CA ASN A 329 -29.63 -9.37 -0.08
C ASN A 329 -29.60 -10.89 -0.25
N TYR A 330 -28.46 -11.49 -0.52
CA TYR A 330 -28.39 -12.90 -0.88
C TYR A 330 -27.67 -13.75 0.17
N THR A 331 -28.25 -14.90 0.48
CA THR A 331 -27.59 -16.00 1.22
C THR A 331 -27.30 -17.15 0.27
N ASP A 332 -26.04 -17.56 0.21
CA ASP A 332 -25.58 -18.68 -0.61
C ASP A 332 -25.38 -19.93 0.25
N THR A 333 -25.95 -21.05 -0.17
CA THR A 333 -25.79 -22.37 0.43
C THR A 333 -25.20 -23.31 -0.61
N LYS A 334 -24.17 -24.08 -0.23
CA LYS A 334 -23.61 -25.11 -1.11
C LYS A 334 -24.66 -26.19 -1.36
N VAL A 335 -24.79 -26.59 -2.63
CA VAL A 335 -25.57 -27.74 -3.06
C VAL A 335 -24.69 -28.58 -3.98
N ASN A 336 -25.15 -29.78 -4.31
CA ASN A 336 -24.56 -30.59 -5.36
C ASN A 336 -25.73 -31.19 -6.13
N GLY A 337 -25.86 -30.89 -7.40
CA GLY A 337 -26.99 -31.37 -8.17
C GLY A 337 -27.00 -30.90 -9.60
N VAL A 338 -28.14 -31.15 -10.24
CA VAL A 338 -28.41 -30.77 -11.63
C VAL A 338 -29.71 -29.98 -11.64
N VAL A 339 -29.70 -28.87 -12.40
CA VAL A 339 -30.92 -28.16 -12.78
C VAL A 339 -31.29 -28.48 -14.22
N THR A 340 -32.55 -28.80 -14.45
CA THR A 340 -33.09 -29.13 -15.78
C THR A 340 -34.03 -28.03 -16.24
N THR A 341 -33.79 -27.50 -17.43
CA THR A 341 -34.67 -26.51 -18.05
C THR A 341 -35.95 -27.15 -18.60
N PRO A 342 -37.11 -26.48 -18.51
CA PRO A 342 -38.37 -26.99 -19.04
C PRO A 342 -38.30 -27.25 -20.55
N VAL A 343 -38.99 -28.29 -21.00
CA VAL A 343 -39.38 -28.44 -22.42
C VAL A 343 -40.75 -27.80 -22.60
N VAL A 344 -40.83 -26.73 -23.39
CA VAL A 344 -42.08 -26.02 -23.67
C VAL A 344 -42.63 -26.41 -25.05
N ASN A 345 -41.77 -26.51 -26.05
CA ASN A 345 -42.13 -26.97 -27.39
C ASN A 345 -40.92 -27.53 -28.12
N MET A 346 -40.81 -28.86 -28.26
CA MET A 346 -39.67 -29.51 -28.92
C MET A 346 -39.39 -29.03 -30.35
N GLY A 347 -40.39 -28.49 -31.05
CA GLY A 347 -40.24 -27.97 -32.41
C GLY A 347 -39.62 -26.57 -32.50
N ASP A 348 -39.60 -25.80 -31.40
CA ASP A 348 -39.08 -24.43 -31.38
C ASP A 348 -37.75 -24.35 -30.62
N LYS A 349 -36.67 -24.17 -31.37
CA LYS A 349 -35.30 -24.05 -30.83
C LYS A 349 -34.99 -22.68 -30.23
N ASN A 350 -35.90 -21.70 -30.35
CA ASN A 350 -35.69 -20.35 -29.84
C ASN A 350 -36.17 -20.17 -28.40
N ILE A 351 -36.76 -21.22 -27.79
CA ILE A 351 -37.18 -21.19 -26.39
C ILE A 351 -35.96 -21.42 -25.49
N SER A 352 -35.70 -20.45 -24.61
CA SER A 352 -34.62 -20.51 -23.65
C SER A 352 -35.06 -20.08 -22.25
N THR A 353 -34.48 -20.71 -21.23
CA THR A 353 -34.54 -20.24 -19.83
C THR A 353 -33.58 -19.07 -19.64
N ASN A 354 -34.06 -17.97 -19.06
CA ASN A 354 -33.26 -16.78 -18.80
C ASN A 354 -32.15 -17.05 -17.78
N LEU A 355 -30.97 -16.47 -18.04
CA LEU A 355 -29.88 -16.40 -17.08
C LEU A 355 -29.86 -15.04 -16.39
N TYR A 356 -29.30 -15.03 -15.19
CA TYR A 356 -29.18 -13.85 -14.36
C TYR A 356 -27.76 -13.73 -13.83
N ASP A 357 -27.29 -12.50 -13.63
CA ASP A 357 -26.00 -12.25 -12.99
C ASP A 357 -26.08 -12.47 -11.47
N GLY A 358 -24.94 -12.40 -10.79
CA GLY A 358 -24.88 -12.51 -9.33
C GLY A 358 -25.56 -11.37 -8.56
N LYS A 359 -26.14 -10.37 -9.24
CA LYS A 359 -26.94 -9.29 -8.69
C LYS A 359 -28.43 -9.44 -9.01
N GLY A 360 -28.84 -10.54 -9.65
CA GLY A 360 -30.22 -10.82 -10.02
C GLY A 360 -30.70 -10.13 -11.31
N ASN A 361 -29.82 -9.47 -12.07
CA ASN A 361 -30.18 -8.85 -13.34
C ASN A 361 -30.21 -9.89 -14.46
N VAL A 362 -31.19 -9.81 -15.37
CA VAL A 362 -31.26 -10.69 -16.55
C VAL A 362 -30.05 -10.44 -17.47
N ILE A 363 -29.39 -11.51 -17.90
CA ILE A 363 -28.32 -11.48 -18.91
C ILE A 363 -28.98 -11.55 -20.29
N ALA A 364 -29.05 -10.40 -20.98
CA ALA A 364 -29.66 -10.32 -22.30
C ALA A 364 -28.85 -11.07 -23.37
N GLY A 365 -29.54 -11.72 -24.31
CA GLY A 365 -28.92 -12.42 -25.45
C GLY A 365 -28.24 -13.74 -25.10
N ARG A 366 -28.41 -14.24 -23.86
CA ARG A 366 -27.91 -15.53 -23.41
C ARG A 366 -29.01 -16.24 -22.61
N GLY A 367 -29.12 -17.55 -22.80
CA GLY A 367 -30.08 -18.38 -22.09
C GLY A 367 -29.72 -19.85 -22.24
N LEU A 368 -30.38 -20.69 -21.45
CA LEU A 368 -30.22 -22.13 -21.52
C LEU A 368 -31.29 -22.71 -22.44
N GLY A 369 -30.91 -23.54 -23.42
CA GLY A 369 -31.87 -24.19 -24.30
C GLY A 369 -32.81 -25.12 -23.52
N GLN A 370 -34.06 -25.23 -23.95
CA GLN A 370 -35.05 -26.09 -23.30
C GLN A 370 -34.60 -27.56 -23.17
N GLY A 371 -34.99 -28.24 -22.09
CA GLY A 371 -34.70 -29.65 -21.84
C GLY A 371 -33.23 -30.00 -21.61
N THR A 372 -32.37 -28.99 -21.37
CA THR A 372 -30.95 -29.19 -21.06
C THR A 372 -30.68 -29.23 -19.56
N ASP A 373 -29.71 -30.06 -19.19
CA ASP A 373 -29.25 -30.30 -17.82
C ASP A 373 -27.98 -29.50 -17.52
N TRP A 374 -27.93 -28.87 -16.34
CA TRP A 374 -26.81 -28.03 -15.92
C TRP A 374 -26.42 -28.34 -14.48
N PHE A 375 -25.13 -28.56 -14.26
CA PHE A 375 -24.61 -28.74 -12.91
C PHE A 375 -24.81 -27.47 -12.08
N THR A 376 -25.18 -27.65 -10.80
CA THR A 376 -25.27 -26.56 -9.82
C THR A 376 -24.56 -26.93 -8.53
N ASP A 377 -23.80 -25.97 -8.00
CA ASP A 377 -23.07 -26.11 -6.74
C ASP A 377 -23.44 -25.08 -5.68
N ILE A 378 -24.24 -24.06 -6.04
CA ILE A 378 -24.73 -23.06 -5.10
C ILE A 378 -26.21 -22.80 -5.33
N LYS A 379 -26.97 -22.89 -4.22
CA LYS A 379 -28.33 -22.37 -4.09
C LYS A 379 -28.24 -21.00 -3.42
N ARG A 380 -28.84 -20.00 -4.05
CA ARG A 380 -28.91 -18.64 -3.55
C ARG A 380 -30.34 -18.30 -3.18
N VAL A 381 -30.53 -17.66 -2.03
CA VAL A 381 -31.82 -17.14 -1.58
C VAL A 381 -31.70 -15.63 -1.43
N ASN A 382 -32.57 -14.89 -2.10
CA ASN A 382 -32.76 -13.48 -1.82
C ASN A 382 -33.52 -13.35 -0.50
N ASN A 383 -32.84 -12.93 0.56
CA ASN A 383 -33.38 -12.77 1.91
C ASN A 383 -34.53 -11.74 1.97
N ASN A 384 -34.62 -10.84 0.99
CA ASN A 384 -35.65 -9.81 0.95
C ASN A 384 -36.90 -10.24 0.18
N SER A 385 -36.75 -10.97 -0.93
CA SER A 385 -37.90 -11.42 -1.75
C SER A 385 -38.27 -12.89 -1.55
N GLY A 386 -37.42 -13.69 -0.91
CA GLY A 386 -37.53 -15.15 -0.86
C GLY A 386 -37.19 -15.85 -2.18
N GLU A 387 -36.79 -15.11 -3.23
CA GLU A 387 -36.49 -15.70 -4.54
C GLU A 387 -35.28 -16.62 -4.46
N VAL A 388 -35.42 -17.84 -4.98
CA VAL A 388 -34.38 -18.87 -4.99
C VAL A 388 -33.77 -18.97 -6.39
N MET A 389 -32.45 -19.11 -6.45
CA MET A 389 -31.69 -19.27 -7.69
C MET A 389 -30.63 -20.36 -7.55
N TYR A 390 -30.27 -21.00 -8.66
CA TYR A 390 -29.22 -22.01 -8.75
C TYR A 390 -28.11 -21.53 -9.68
N ARG A 391 -26.85 -21.71 -9.26
CA ARG A 391 -25.69 -21.30 -10.06
C ARG A 391 -25.40 -22.33 -11.13
N VAL A 392 -25.26 -21.91 -12.38
CA VAL A 392 -24.96 -22.79 -13.53
C VAL A 392 -23.64 -22.48 -14.21
N SER A 393 -23.03 -21.34 -13.89
CA SER A 393 -21.70 -20.95 -14.37
C SER A 393 -21.08 -19.89 -13.43
N THR A 394 -19.90 -19.38 -13.79
CA THR A 394 -19.26 -18.28 -13.06
C THR A 394 -20.12 -17.02 -13.17
N ASN A 395 -20.72 -16.62 -12.04
CA ASN A 395 -21.62 -15.46 -11.93
C ASN A 395 -22.90 -15.54 -12.80
N GLU A 396 -23.34 -16.75 -13.17
CA GLU A 396 -24.60 -16.95 -13.90
C GLU A 396 -25.54 -17.90 -13.15
N TRP A 397 -26.79 -17.49 -13.06
CA TRP A 397 -27.80 -18.11 -12.21
C TRP A 397 -29.11 -18.31 -12.97
N VAL A 398 -29.85 -19.36 -12.63
CA VAL A 398 -31.24 -19.57 -13.06
C VAL A 398 -32.16 -19.48 -11.87
N LYS A 399 -33.38 -18.98 -12.05
CA LYS A 399 -34.38 -18.96 -10.97
C LYS A 399 -34.94 -20.36 -10.75
N ALA A 400 -35.06 -20.77 -9.49
CA ALA A 400 -35.58 -22.09 -9.12
C ALA A 400 -37.00 -22.35 -9.62
N LYS A 401 -37.81 -21.30 -9.79
CA LYS A 401 -39.16 -21.42 -10.38
C LYS A 401 -39.18 -21.70 -11.89
N ASP A 402 -38.06 -21.51 -12.58
CA ASP A 402 -37.93 -21.62 -14.04
C ASP A 402 -37.17 -22.92 -14.44
N VAL A 403 -36.78 -23.76 -13.48
CA VAL A 403 -36.05 -25.03 -13.67
C VAL A 403 -36.51 -26.09 -12.67
N LEU A 404 -36.20 -27.36 -12.91
CA LEU A 404 -36.25 -28.41 -11.88
C LEU A 404 -34.89 -28.54 -11.23
N PHE A 405 -34.86 -28.80 -9.93
CA PHE A 405 -33.63 -29.17 -9.22
C PHE A 405 -33.71 -30.63 -8.77
N ALA A 406 -32.67 -31.39 -9.10
CA ALA A 406 -32.41 -32.72 -8.57
C ALA A 406 -31.08 -32.69 -7.81
N ALA A 407 -31.15 -32.96 -6.49
CA ALA A 407 -29.95 -33.14 -5.68
C ALA A 407 -29.19 -34.40 -6.14
N LYS A 408 -27.87 -34.30 -6.27
CA LYS A 408 -27.01 -35.48 -6.23
C LYS A 408 -26.81 -35.83 -4.76
N ASP A 409 -27.30 -36.99 -4.35
CA ASP A 409 -27.12 -37.43 -2.96
C ASP A 409 -25.62 -37.53 -2.65
N THR A 410 -25.23 -37.21 -1.43
CA THR A 410 -23.84 -37.33 -0.98
C THR A 410 -23.53 -38.79 -0.73
N ASP A 411 -23.25 -39.54 -1.79
CA ASP A 411 -22.52 -40.79 -1.66
C ASP A 411 -21.36 -40.87 -2.66
N ASN A 412 -20.23 -41.34 -2.15
CA ASN A 412 -18.92 -41.35 -2.79
C ASN A 412 -18.96 -42.05 -4.15
N GLY A 413 -18.85 -41.28 -5.23
CA GLY A 413 -18.68 -41.81 -6.58
C GLY A 413 -18.06 -40.75 -7.46
N ASP A 414 -16.84 -41.03 -7.89
CA ASP A 414 -16.01 -40.19 -8.74
C ASP A 414 -16.77 -39.65 -9.96
N GLY A 415 -16.39 -38.44 -10.37
CA GLY A 415 -17.03 -37.76 -11.48
C GLY A 415 -16.93 -38.55 -12.77
N ASP A 416 -18.07 -39.03 -13.26
CA ASP A 416 -18.27 -39.21 -14.68
C ASP A 416 -19.63 -38.59 -15.05
N GLY A 417 -19.61 -37.71 -16.05
CA GLY A 417 -20.78 -37.10 -16.68
C GLY A 417 -21.45 -38.09 -17.61
N ASN A 418 -21.61 -39.33 -17.17
CA ASN A 418 -22.26 -40.37 -17.92
C ASN A 418 -23.65 -40.57 -17.30
N THR A 419 -24.67 -40.07 -17.99
CA THR A 419 -26.04 -40.55 -17.85
C THR A 419 -25.98 -42.07 -17.77
N SER A 420 -26.37 -42.60 -16.62
CA SER A 420 -26.43 -44.02 -16.30
C SER A 420 -27.52 -44.70 -17.14
N ASP A 421 -27.28 -44.75 -18.46
CA ASP A 421 -27.95 -45.60 -19.42
C ASP A 421 -27.53 -47.04 -19.10
N GLY A 422 -28.21 -47.67 -18.13
CA GLY A 422 -28.05 -49.11 -17.92
C GLY A 422 -28.42 -49.70 -16.57
N ALA A 423 -28.70 -48.90 -15.54
CA ALA A 423 -29.19 -49.42 -14.27
C ALA A 423 -30.61 -48.95 -14.04
N GLY A 424 -31.58 -49.81 -14.36
CA GLY A 424 -32.99 -49.50 -14.16
C GLY A 424 -33.35 -49.23 -12.70
N LEU A 425 -34.57 -48.73 -12.50
CA LEU A 425 -35.11 -48.40 -11.20
C LEU A 425 -35.20 -49.66 -10.31
N THR A 426 -34.51 -49.60 -9.18
CA THR A 426 -34.45 -50.66 -8.16
C THR A 426 -35.13 -50.22 -6.86
N GLY A 427 -35.18 -51.09 -5.84
CA GLY A 427 -35.79 -50.75 -4.55
C GLY A 427 -37.27 -50.38 -4.66
N ILE A 428 -38.02 -51.10 -5.50
CA ILE A 428 -39.43 -50.82 -5.75
C ILE A 428 -40.26 -51.19 -4.52
N GLU A 429 -40.83 -50.18 -3.88
CA GLU A 429 -41.67 -50.30 -2.69
C GLU A 429 -43.10 -49.82 -2.99
N ALA A 430 -44.10 -50.48 -2.42
CA ALA A 430 -45.48 -50.01 -2.48
C ALA A 430 -45.64 -48.74 -1.62
N LEU A 431 -46.40 -47.78 -2.15
CA LEU A 431 -46.86 -46.61 -1.40
C LEU A 431 -48.19 -46.92 -0.70
N PRO A 432 -48.58 -46.16 0.33
CA PRO A 432 -49.92 -46.25 0.92
C PRO A 432 -51.02 -46.14 -0.14
N ASP A 433 -52.14 -46.85 0.09
CA ASP A 433 -53.31 -46.77 -0.80
C ASP A 433 -53.74 -45.31 -0.97
N HIS A 434 -54.06 -44.92 -2.21
CA HIS A 434 -54.45 -43.57 -2.60
C HIS A 434 -53.39 -42.48 -2.43
N SER A 435 -52.09 -42.82 -2.38
CA SER A 435 -51.03 -41.80 -2.41
C SER A 435 -51.10 -40.96 -3.70
N VAL A 436 -50.89 -39.66 -3.58
CA VAL A 436 -50.95 -38.71 -4.71
C VAL A 436 -49.62 -38.00 -4.84
N VAL A 437 -49.08 -37.96 -6.06
CA VAL A 437 -47.98 -37.09 -6.41
C VAL A 437 -48.53 -35.79 -6.99
N THR A 438 -48.20 -34.69 -6.32
CA THR A 438 -48.45 -33.33 -6.80
C THR A 438 -47.25 -32.85 -7.60
N LEU A 439 -47.50 -32.43 -8.83
CA LEU A 439 -46.56 -31.82 -9.74
C LEU A 439 -46.82 -30.30 -9.75
N ALA A 440 -46.16 -29.57 -8.87
CA ALA A 440 -46.40 -28.14 -8.63
C ALA A 440 -45.71 -27.20 -9.63
N GLY A 441 -45.15 -27.76 -10.72
CA GLY A 441 -44.49 -27.01 -11.77
C GLY A 441 -45.43 -26.02 -12.45
N PRO A 442 -44.90 -24.93 -13.03
CA PRO A 442 -45.72 -23.88 -13.63
C PRO A 442 -46.55 -24.40 -14.81
N LYS A 443 -47.65 -23.70 -15.12
CA LYS A 443 -48.57 -24.10 -16.20
C LYS A 443 -47.83 -24.30 -17.53
N GLY A 444 -47.94 -25.50 -18.09
CA GLY A 444 -47.29 -25.87 -19.36
C GLY A 444 -45.88 -26.45 -19.21
N PHE A 445 -45.37 -26.54 -17.98
CA PHE A 445 -44.14 -27.26 -17.67
C PHE A 445 -44.35 -28.76 -17.90
N LEU A 446 -43.43 -29.45 -18.56
CA LEU A 446 -43.50 -30.88 -18.84
C LEU A 446 -42.48 -31.66 -17.98
N TYR A 447 -42.98 -32.41 -17.00
CA TYR A 447 -42.20 -33.35 -16.20
C TYR A 447 -41.84 -34.59 -17.04
N PRO A 448 -40.55 -34.90 -17.23
CA PRO A 448 -40.15 -36.10 -17.93
C PRO A 448 -40.54 -37.34 -17.15
N LEU A 449 -40.98 -38.37 -17.87
CA LEU A 449 -41.25 -39.68 -17.32
C LEU A 449 -40.14 -40.65 -17.70
N TYR A 450 -39.97 -41.68 -16.87
CA TYR A 450 -38.95 -42.70 -17.03
C TYR A 450 -39.59 -44.09 -16.95
N HIS A 451 -39.06 -45.02 -17.71
CA HIS A 451 -39.41 -46.43 -17.65
C HIS A 451 -38.70 -47.11 -16.48
N LYS A 452 -39.17 -48.29 -16.08
CA LYS A 452 -38.51 -49.06 -15.01
C LYS A 452 -37.07 -49.42 -15.35
N ASP A 453 -36.69 -49.51 -16.62
CA ASP A 453 -35.30 -49.75 -17.02
C ASP A 453 -34.40 -48.51 -16.94
N GLY A 454 -34.95 -47.36 -16.51
CA GLY A 454 -34.24 -46.08 -16.37
C GLY A 454 -34.25 -45.23 -17.63
N SER A 455 -34.70 -45.78 -18.78
CA SER A 455 -34.81 -45.02 -20.02
C SER A 455 -35.91 -43.95 -19.93
N LYS A 456 -35.71 -42.84 -20.62
CA LYS A 456 -36.69 -41.74 -20.65
C LYS A 456 -37.86 -42.10 -21.57
N SER A 457 -39.09 -41.88 -21.10
CA SER A 457 -40.32 -42.03 -21.89
C SER A 457 -40.50 -40.84 -22.85
N ASP A 458 -41.15 -41.09 -23.98
CA ASP A 458 -41.62 -40.05 -24.90
C ASP A 458 -42.81 -39.24 -24.35
N ARG A 459 -43.33 -39.64 -23.18
CA ARG A 459 -44.44 -38.97 -22.50
C ARG A 459 -43.97 -38.09 -21.35
N TYR A 460 -44.80 -37.09 -21.07
CA TYR A 460 -44.56 -36.08 -20.06
C TYR A 460 -45.85 -35.79 -19.29
N LEU A 461 -45.71 -35.34 -18.05
CA LEU A 461 -46.84 -34.83 -17.27
C LEU A 461 -46.76 -33.32 -17.16
N ALA A 462 -47.87 -32.63 -17.41
CA ALA A 462 -47.90 -31.18 -17.35
C ALA A 462 -48.06 -30.69 -15.90
N GLY A 463 -47.27 -29.71 -15.46
CA GLY A 463 -47.56 -28.93 -14.26
C GLY A 463 -48.56 -27.79 -14.54
N PRO A 464 -49.37 -27.36 -13.56
CA PRO A 464 -49.65 -28.04 -12.30
C PRO A 464 -50.62 -29.22 -12.52
N SER A 465 -50.34 -30.38 -11.93
CA SER A 465 -51.26 -31.55 -11.96
C SER A 465 -51.04 -32.49 -10.78
N GLU A 466 -51.95 -33.45 -10.62
CA GLU A 466 -51.90 -34.47 -9.57
C GLU A 466 -52.12 -35.85 -10.18
N TRP A 467 -51.35 -36.83 -9.72
CA TRP A 467 -51.36 -38.19 -10.26
C TRP A 467 -51.36 -39.21 -9.13
N LEU A 468 -52.18 -40.25 -9.24
CA LEU A 468 -52.12 -41.38 -8.33
C LEU A 468 -50.76 -42.06 -8.46
N ALA A 469 -50.13 -42.33 -7.31
CA ALA A 469 -48.88 -43.04 -7.24
C ALA A 469 -49.02 -44.28 -6.36
N ASP A 470 -48.63 -45.44 -6.88
CA ASP A 470 -48.77 -46.71 -6.15
C ASP A 470 -47.43 -47.29 -5.69
N LYS A 471 -46.31 -46.80 -6.25
CA LYS A 471 -44.97 -47.28 -5.92
C LYS A 471 -43.94 -46.17 -5.95
N LYS A 472 -42.86 -46.37 -5.19
CA LYS A 472 -41.62 -45.60 -5.30
C LYS A 472 -40.44 -46.51 -5.63
N ALA A 473 -39.41 -45.97 -6.26
CA ALA A 473 -38.18 -46.68 -6.63
C ALA A 473 -36.96 -45.75 -6.53
N LYS A 474 -35.76 -46.30 -6.72
CA LYS A 474 -34.51 -45.54 -6.79
C LYS A 474 -33.69 -45.92 -8.03
N ASP A 475 -33.01 -44.94 -8.64
CA ASP A 475 -31.96 -45.22 -9.63
C ASP A 475 -30.62 -45.58 -8.96
N ALA A 476 -29.60 -45.87 -9.75
CA ALA A 476 -28.26 -46.17 -9.26
C ALA A 476 -27.59 -45.01 -8.50
N ASP A 477 -28.03 -43.77 -8.75
CA ASP A 477 -27.57 -42.56 -8.06
C ASP A 477 -28.37 -42.30 -6.76
N GLY A 478 -29.27 -43.23 -6.38
CA GLY A 478 -30.13 -43.10 -5.21
C GLY A 478 -31.33 -42.16 -5.38
N LYS A 479 -31.54 -41.58 -6.57
CA LYS A 479 -32.64 -40.64 -6.81
C LYS A 479 -33.97 -41.37 -6.74
N VAL A 480 -34.95 -40.79 -6.05
CA VAL A 480 -36.26 -41.41 -5.86
C VAL A 480 -37.17 -41.09 -7.04
N TYR A 481 -38.00 -42.06 -7.43
CA TYR A 481 -39.03 -41.89 -8.45
C TYR A 481 -40.37 -42.41 -7.94
N TYR A 482 -41.47 -41.80 -8.36
CA TYR A 482 -42.82 -42.26 -8.06
C TYR A 482 -43.52 -42.76 -9.31
N ARG A 483 -44.12 -43.95 -9.23
CA ARG A 483 -44.82 -44.55 -10.36
C ARG A 483 -46.20 -43.95 -10.55
N VAL A 484 -46.45 -43.38 -11.72
CA VAL A 484 -47.69 -42.67 -12.09
C VAL A 484 -48.49 -43.40 -13.19
N SER A 485 -47.92 -44.48 -13.76
CA SER A 485 -48.59 -45.39 -14.70
C SER A 485 -48.03 -46.82 -14.60
N THR A 486 -48.42 -47.75 -15.46
CA THR A 486 -47.97 -49.16 -15.41
C THR A 486 -46.45 -49.29 -15.39
N ASP A 487 -45.76 -48.49 -16.21
CA ASP A 487 -44.30 -48.48 -16.35
C ASP A 487 -43.75 -47.07 -16.57
N GLU A 488 -44.34 -46.08 -15.89
CA GLU A 488 -43.85 -44.69 -15.96
C GLU A 488 -43.70 -44.09 -14.58
N TRP A 489 -42.56 -43.44 -14.41
CA TRP A 489 -42.06 -42.97 -13.14
C TRP A 489 -41.63 -41.51 -13.28
N VAL A 490 -42.02 -40.68 -12.33
CA VAL A 490 -41.60 -39.28 -12.25
C VAL A 490 -40.52 -39.14 -11.18
N LEU A 491 -39.42 -38.48 -11.53
CA LEU A 491 -38.30 -38.20 -10.64
C LEU A 491 -38.71 -37.21 -9.52
N THR A 492 -38.32 -37.48 -8.28
CA THR A 492 -38.50 -36.54 -7.17
C THR A 492 -37.59 -35.33 -7.29
N GLY A 493 -38.06 -34.16 -6.85
CA GLY A 493 -37.28 -32.92 -6.84
C GLY A 493 -38.12 -31.73 -6.38
N ASP A 494 -37.58 -30.52 -6.54
CA ASP A 494 -38.34 -29.29 -6.27
C ASP A 494 -39.63 -29.26 -7.13
N GLY A 495 -40.78 -29.19 -6.46
CA GLY A 495 -42.10 -29.21 -7.12
C GLY A 495 -42.69 -30.58 -7.41
N VAL A 496 -42.08 -31.68 -6.93
CA VAL A 496 -42.67 -33.03 -6.94
C VAL A 496 -42.82 -33.51 -5.50
N THR A 497 -44.03 -33.52 -4.98
CA THR A 497 -44.31 -33.88 -3.58
C THR A 497 -45.30 -35.04 -3.50
N LEU A 498 -45.02 -35.99 -2.62
CA LEU A 498 -45.94 -37.07 -2.28
C LEU A 498 -46.85 -36.61 -1.12
N GLY A 499 -48.16 -36.74 -1.31
CA GLY A 499 -49.20 -36.42 -0.33
C GLY A 499 -50.04 -37.62 0.10
#